data_AF-A0AAD5UQ04-F1
#
_entry.id   AF-A0AAD5UQ04-F1
#
_cell.length_a   1.000
_cell.length_b   1.000
_cell.length_c   1.000
_cell.angle_alpha   90.00
_cell.angle_beta   90.00
_cell.angle_gamma   90.00
#
_symmetry.space_group_name_H-M   'P 1'
#
loop_
_entity.id
_entity.type
_entity.pdbx_description
1 polymer ?
#
loop_
_entity_poly.entity_id
_entity_poly.type
_entity_poly.pdbx_seq_one_letter_code
_entity_poly.pdbx_strand_id
1 'polypeptide(L)'
;MPLQMLLIVPVYCDPVLSQPIPRCASLSLSLAASLLGRIHSLHSCGVPLVNLHSGLCRSTLYGITYEVPEDEFTINLKSISPDKFRLSSFERQTINHECMHLLAFVHEHQAPERSKHFSFDRSKVHEAYGRDGISAEQIEFNIMDLHPPEALENYSPFDLDSVTLYQFPGYIMQNGGATNANKNLSDTDKAVLVLNYARLDPGPLVSEWTVAHAADVIGIKGEWREKIVAATHPQDIRRLYSDWSKSPQRDQQGEA
;
A
#
# COMPACT_ATOMS: atom_id res chain seq x y z
N MET A 1 10.94 -20.20 -24.26
CA MET A 1 10.01 -20.08 -23.12
C MET A 1 10.65 -19.11 -22.15
N PRO A 2 10.11 -17.90 -21.91
CA PRO A 2 10.77 -16.96 -21.01
C PRO A 2 10.54 -17.42 -19.57
N LEU A 3 11.61 -17.44 -18.78
CA LEU A 3 11.57 -17.73 -17.35
C LEU A 3 10.71 -16.68 -16.62
N GLN A 4 9.76 -17.14 -15.83
CA GLN A 4 9.05 -16.35 -14.84
C GLN A 4 10.03 -15.95 -13.74
N MET A 5 10.18 -14.65 -13.47
CA MET A 5 11.01 -14.19 -12.36
C MET A 5 10.19 -14.27 -11.07
N LEU A 6 10.59 -15.24 -10.25
CA LEU A 6 9.98 -15.71 -9.01
C LEU A 6 10.45 -14.84 -7.83
N LEU A 7 9.52 -14.23 -7.10
CA LEU A 7 9.83 -13.61 -5.81
C LEU A 7 8.82 -14.09 -4.77
N ILE A 8 9.24 -15.05 -3.95
CA ILE A 8 8.55 -15.46 -2.72
C ILE A 8 9.24 -14.71 -1.59
N VAL A 9 8.54 -13.79 -0.91
CA VAL A 9 9.08 -13.04 0.23
C VAL A 9 8.40 -13.54 1.51
N PRO A 10 9.01 -14.43 2.30
CA PRO A 10 8.51 -14.74 3.64
C PRO A 10 9.05 -13.69 4.63
N VAL A 11 8.16 -13.06 5.40
CA VAL A 11 8.55 -12.15 6.51
C VAL A 11 8.17 -12.81 7.83
N TYR A 12 9.18 -13.17 8.62
CA TYR A 12 9.05 -13.62 10.00
C TYR A 12 9.34 -12.45 10.97
N CYS A 13 8.47 -12.24 11.95
CA CYS A 13 8.79 -11.50 13.18
C CYS A 13 8.54 -12.42 14.37
N ASP A 14 9.60 -12.80 15.07
CA ASP A 14 9.55 -13.55 16.33
C ASP A 14 9.76 -12.57 17.51
N PRO A 15 8.80 -12.42 18.45
CA PRO A 15 9.05 -11.73 19.70
C PRO A 15 9.54 -12.76 20.74
N VAL A 16 10.62 -12.41 21.44
CA VAL A 16 11.22 -13.11 22.60
C VAL A 16 12.47 -13.93 22.26
N LEU A 17 13.63 -13.25 22.21
CA LEU A 17 14.87 -13.78 22.80
C LEU A 17 15.68 -12.63 23.41
N SER A 18 15.52 -12.46 24.72
CA SER A 18 16.52 -11.86 25.59
C SER A 18 17.74 -12.79 25.64
N GLN A 19 18.93 -12.33 25.22
CA GLN A 19 20.28 -12.56 25.78
C GLN A 19 21.36 -12.10 24.76
N PRO A 20 22.56 -11.63 25.20
CA PRO A 20 23.42 -10.79 24.36
C PRO A 20 24.71 -11.50 23.91
N ILE A 21 25.02 -11.58 22.60
CA ILE A 21 26.38 -11.89 22.10
C ILE A 21 26.60 -11.32 20.66
N PRO A 22 27.83 -11.27 20.09
CA PRO A 22 28.81 -10.18 20.15
C PRO A 22 29.05 -9.47 18.79
N ARG A 23 29.87 -8.41 18.81
CA ARG A 23 30.39 -7.73 17.62
C ARG A 23 31.14 -8.71 16.70
N CYS A 24 30.74 -8.80 15.42
CA CYS A 24 31.62 -9.03 14.27
C CYS A 24 30.96 -8.67 12.92
N ALA A 25 31.67 -7.82 12.18
CA ALA A 25 31.82 -7.68 10.72
C ALA A 25 30.62 -7.86 9.77
N SER A 26 30.32 -6.76 9.07
CA SER A 26 29.87 -6.64 7.67
C SER A 26 29.53 -7.93 6.90
N LEU A 27 28.27 -8.08 6.48
CA LEU A 27 27.89 -8.84 5.29
C LEU A 27 26.59 -8.25 4.69
N SER A 28 26.72 -7.91 3.41
CA SER A 28 25.70 -7.38 2.51
C SER A 28 24.60 -8.39 2.19
N LEU A 29 23.38 -7.87 1.95
CA LEU A 29 22.22 -8.49 1.29
C LEU A 29 22.30 -10.01 1.03
N SER A 30 21.69 -10.80 1.92
CA SER A 30 21.29 -12.18 1.67
C SER A 30 20.56 -12.72 2.90
N LEU A 31 19.23 -12.58 2.99
CA LEU A 31 18.44 -13.26 4.02
C LEU A 31 17.08 -13.70 3.43
N ALA A 32 17.08 -14.84 2.76
CA ALA A 32 15.85 -15.54 2.34
C ALA A 32 16.00 -17.07 2.49
N ALA A 33 16.80 -17.52 3.47
CA ALA A 33 16.98 -18.93 3.77
C ALA A 33 17.04 -19.13 5.28
N SER A 34 15.90 -19.51 5.86
CA SER A 34 15.76 -20.46 6.97
C SER A 34 14.46 -20.17 7.72
N LEU A 35 13.48 -21.09 7.64
CA LEU A 35 12.97 -21.87 8.77
C LEU A 35 11.51 -22.34 8.54
N LEU A 36 11.36 -23.66 8.64
CA LEU A 36 10.13 -24.45 8.68
C LEU A 36 9.67 -24.60 10.14
N GLY A 37 8.36 -24.53 10.43
CA GLY A 37 7.85 -25.04 11.72
C GLY A 37 6.45 -24.61 12.21
N ARG A 38 5.41 -25.32 11.72
CA ARG A 38 4.14 -25.75 12.37
C ARG A 38 3.14 -24.77 13.07
N ILE A 39 1.96 -24.67 12.42
CA ILE A 39 0.53 -24.84 12.85
C ILE A 39 0.03 -24.31 14.23
N HIS A 40 -0.91 -23.34 14.24
CA HIS A 40 -2.36 -23.52 14.50
C HIS A 40 -3.19 -22.21 14.53
N SER A 41 -4.24 -22.20 13.68
CA SER A 41 -5.59 -21.61 13.76
C SER A 41 -5.80 -20.26 14.46
N LEU A 42 -6.38 -19.31 13.72
CA LEU A 42 -7.62 -18.61 14.11
C LEU A 42 -8.29 -17.99 12.86
N HIS A 43 -9.59 -18.27 12.71
CA HIS A 43 -10.46 -17.75 11.67
C HIS A 43 -10.81 -16.27 11.88
N SER A 44 -11.22 -15.65 10.77
CA SER A 44 -12.19 -14.54 10.62
C SER A 44 -11.62 -13.14 10.33
N CYS A 45 -11.37 -12.89 9.04
CA CYS A 45 -11.97 -11.76 8.31
C CYS A 45 -12.04 -12.13 6.82
N GLY A 46 -13.20 -12.61 6.37
CA GLY A 46 -13.41 -12.95 4.97
C GLY A 46 -13.36 -11.71 4.09
N VAL A 47 -12.19 -11.47 3.47
CA VAL A 47 -12.10 -10.66 2.26
C VAL A 47 -12.17 -11.65 1.09
N PRO A 48 -13.21 -11.62 0.24
CA PRO A 48 -13.27 -12.50 -0.91
C PRO A 48 -12.09 -12.21 -1.84
N LEU A 49 -11.16 -13.17 -1.95
CA LEU A 49 -10.19 -13.20 -3.04
C LEU A 49 -10.96 -13.41 -4.34
N VAL A 50 -11.25 -12.33 -5.07
CA VAL A 50 -11.83 -12.45 -6.41
C VAL A 50 -10.72 -12.92 -7.36
N ASN A 51 -10.72 -14.22 -7.63
CA ASN A 51 -9.87 -14.87 -8.62
C ASN A 51 -10.33 -14.47 -10.03
N LEU A 52 -9.86 -13.33 -10.53
CA LEU A 52 -9.97 -12.99 -11.94
C LEU A 52 -9.02 -13.90 -12.73
N HIS A 53 -9.59 -14.91 -13.39
CA HIS A 53 -8.93 -15.68 -14.42
C HIS A 53 -8.38 -14.72 -15.50
N SER A 54 -7.11 -14.94 -15.89
CA SER A 54 -6.37 -14.27 -16.98
C SER A 54 -5.72 -12.90 -16.73
N GLY A 55 -4.67 -12.89 -15.89
CA GLY A 55 -3.41 -12.21 -16.24
C GLY A 55 -3.37 -10.68 -16.25
N LEU A 56 -3.50 -10.10 -15.06
CA LEU A 56 -3.11 -8.73 -14.69
C LEU A 56 -1.97 -8.78 -13.66
N CYS A 57 -1.32 -7.63 -13.42
CA CYS A 57 -0.48 -7.46 -12.24
C CYS A 57 -1.39 -7.39 -10.99
N ARG A 58 -1.00 -8.08 -9.91
CA ARG A 58 -1.76 -8.09 -8.65
C ARG A 58 -0.88 -8.52 -7.48
N SER A 59 -1.26 -8.09 -6.28
CA SER A 59 -0.73 -8.58 -5.01
C SER A 59 -1.86 -8.73 -4.00
N THR A 60 -1.77 -9.72 -3.11
CA THR A 60 -2.59 -9.73 -1.90
C THR A 60 -2.11 -8.66 -0.93
N LEU A 61 -3.02 -8.16 -0.09
CA LEU A 61 -2.67 -7.27 1.00
C LEU A 61 -1.93 -8.06 2.09
N TYR A 62 -0.93 -7.45 2.75
CA TYR A 62 -0.08 -8.08 3.77
C TYR A 62 -0.80 -9.02 4.74
N GLY A 63 -1.96 -8.60 5.29
CA GLY A 63 -2.71 -9.40 6.26
C GLY A 63 -3.39 -10.64 5.68
N ILE A 64 -3.65 -10.65 4.37
CA ILE A 64 -4.32 -11.73 3.64
C ILE A 64 -3.29 -12.72 3.07
N THR A 65 -2.02 -12.33 2.98
CA THR A 65 -0.94 -13.19 2.47
C THR A 65 -0.81 -14.50 3.26
N TYR A 66 -1.11 -14.49 4.56
CA TYR A 66 -1.10 -15.69 5.41
C TYR A 66 -2.28 -16.65 5.19
N GLU A 67 -3.32 -16.20 4.47
CA GLU A 67 -4.51 -17.00 4.14
C GLU A 67 -4.40 -17.68 2.76
N VAL A 68 -3.41 -17.28 1.95
CA VAL A 68 -3.16 -17.87 0.64
C VAL A 68 -2.47 -19.23 0.82
N PRO A 69 -2.96 -20.31 0.18
CA PRO A 69 -2.29 -21.61 0.20
C PRO A 69 -0.81 -21.51 -0.19
N GLU A 70 0.05 -22.34 0.43
CA GLU A 70 1.51 -22.30 0.19
C GLU A 70 1.90 -22.54 -1.28
N ASP A 71 1.04 -23.18 -2.06
CA ASP A 71 1.23 -23.47 -3.49
C ASP A 71 0.61 -22.40 -4.41
N GLU A 72 0.04 -21.34 -3.86
CA GLU A 72 -0.51 -20.21 -4.60
C GLU A 72 0.39 -18.96 -4.52
N PHE A 73 0.39 -18.17 -5.59
CA PHE A 73 1.18 -16.94 -5.66
C PHE A 73 0.46 -15.78 -5.00
N THR A 74 1.17 -15.06 -4.12
CA THR A 74 0.67 -13.87 -3.43
C THR A 74 0.91 -12.57 -4.21
N ILE A 75 1.81 -12.61 -5.21
CA ILE A 75 2.06 -11.52 -6.16
C ILE A 75 2.25 -12.08 -7.57
N ASN A 76 1.72 -11.37 -8.57
CA ASN A 76 1.93 -11.67 -9.98
C ASN A 76 2.32 -10.40 -10.73
N LEU A 77 3.50 -10.39 -11.36
CA LEU A 77 4.05 -9.24 -12.09
C LEU A 77 4.13 -9.53 -13.60
N LYS A 78 2.97 -9.73 -14.22
CA LYS A 78 2.90 -10.22 -15.61
C LYS A 78 3.50 -9.27 -16.66
N SER A 79 3.44 -7.96 -16.42
CA SER A 79 3.86 -6.96 -17.41
C SER A 79 5.32 -6.52 -17.27
N ILE A 80 6.18 -7.39 -16.72
CA ILE A 80 7.62 -7.15 -16.58
C ILE A 80 8.39 -8.00 -17.58
N SER A 81 9.24 -7.34 -18.38
CA SER A 81 10.12 -8.02 -19.32
C SER A 81 11.38 -8.54 -18.61
N PRO A 82 11.67 -9.85 -18.63
CA PRO A 82 12.82 -10.41 -17.92
C PRO A 82 14.17 -10.02 -18.55
N ASP A 83 14.19 -9.64 -19.82
CA ASP A 83 15.42 -9.48 -20.61
C ASP A 83 15.95 -8.02 -20.67
N LYS A 84 15.43 -7.12 -19.83
CA LYS A 84 15.84 -5.71 -19.84
C LYS A 84 16.89 -5.44 -18.76
N PHE A 85 18.02 -4.87 -19.18
CA PHE A 85 19.06 -4.38 -18.26
C PHE A 85 18.58 -3.23 -17.35
N ARG A 86 17.54 -2.50 -17.76
CA ARG A 86 16.91 -1.43 -16.97
C ARG A 86 15.40 -1.52 -17.05
N LEU A 87 14.74 -1.42 -15.90
CA LEU A 87 13.29 -1.31 -15.80
C LEU A 87 12.82 -0.03 -16.52
N SER A 88 11.79 -0.16 -17.36
CA SER A 88 11.06 0.99 -17.88
C SER A 88 10.32 1.73 -16.76
N SER A 89 9.86 2.96 -17.04
CA SER A 89 9.07 3.70 -16.05
C SER A 89 7.75 2.99 -15.71
N PHE A 90 7.17 2.26 -16.66
CA PHE A 90 5.95 1.49 -16.45
C PHE A 90 6.19 0.24 -15.58
N GLU A 91 7.32 -0.46 -15.80
CA GLU A 91 7.70 -1.60 -14.96
C GLU A 91 8.01 -1.14 -13.52
N ARG A 92 8.69 0.00 -13.35
CA ARG A 92 8.94 0.60 -12.04
C ARG A 92 7.65 0.99 -11.32
N GLN A 93 6.72 1.63 -12.03
CA GLN A 93 5.40 1.97 -11.51
C GLN A 93 4.68 0.71 -11.01
N THR A 94 4.58 -0.31 -11.86
CA THR A 94 3.94 -1.59 -11.53
C THR A 94 4.58 -2.21 -10.28
N ILE A 95 5.91 -2.30 -10.23
CA ILE A 95 6.60 -2.87 -9.06
C ILE A 95 6.28 -2.09 -7.79
N ASN A 96 6.39 -0.76 -7.84
CA ASN A 96 6.09 0.08 -6.67
C ASN A 96 4.63 -0.09 -6.21
N HIS A 97 3.68 -0.10 -7.14
CA HIS A 97 2.26 -0.28 -6.88
C HIS A 97 1.96 -1.61 -6.17
N GLU A 98 2.43 -2.72 -6.73
CA GLU A 98 2.19 -4.04 -6.15
C GLU A 98 2.94 -4.24 -4.83
N CYS A 99 4.11 -3.63 -4.67
CA CYS A 99 4.81 -3.62 -3.38
C CYS A 99 4.08 -2.81 -2.29
N MET A 100 3.35 -1.75 -2.67
CA MET A 100 2.50 -1.02 -1.72
C MET A 100 1.38 -1.93 -1.19
N HIS A 101 0.76 -2.75 -2.04
CA HIS A 101 -0.22 -3.76 -1.59
C HIS A 101 0.40 -4.79 -0.64
N LEU A 102 1.62 -5.27 -0.90
CA LEU A 102 2.35 -6.12 0.05
C LEU A 102 2.58 -5.46 1.42
N LEU A 103 2.50 -4.13 1.50
CA LEU A 103 2.58 -3.35 2.74
C LEU A 103 1.19 -2.89 3.22
N ALA A 104 0.13 -3.60 2.82
CA ALA A 104 -1.27 -3.36 3.18
C ALA A 104 -1.89 -2.04 2.69
N PHE A 105 -1.28 -1.35 1.73
CA PHE A 105 -1.91 -0.18 1.13
C PHE A 105 -2.98 -0.58 0.13
N VAL A 106 -4.12 0.11 0.17
CA VAL A 106 -5.23 -0.07 -0.78
C VAL A 106 -5.10 0.90 -1.95
N HIS A 107 -5.96 0.78 -2.96
CA HIS A 107 -5.98 1.74 -4.05
C HIS A 107 -6.46 3.12 -3.58
N GLU A 108 -5.76 4.17 -4.01
CA GLU A 108 -6.09 5.54 -3.63
C GLU A 108 -7.48 5.97 -4.13
N HIS A 109 -7.95 5.45 -5.27
CA HIS A 109 -9.32 5.74 -5.77
C HIS A 109 -10.43 5.10 -4.93
N GLN A 110 -10.11 4.35 -3.89
CA GLN A 110 -11.06 3.83 -2.92
C GLN A 110 -10.96 4.57 -1.58
N ALA A 111 -10.12 5.59 -1.47
CA ALA A 111 -10.00 6.41 -0.27
C ALA A 111 -11.32 7.15 0.03
N PRO A 112 -11.73 7.29 1.31
CA PRO A 112 -13.00 7.92 1.70
C PRO A 112 -13.19 9.33 1.14
N GLU A 113 -12.08 10.05 0.94
CA GLU A 113 -12.05 11.45 0.53
C GLU A 113 -12.04 11.66 -0.98
N ARG A 114 -11.98 10.60 -1.80
CA ARG A 114 -11.94 10.71 -3.27
C ARG A 114 -13.02 11.62 -3.81
N SER A 115 -14.22 11.57 -3.24
CA SER A 115 -15.38 12.36 -3.68
C SER A 115 -15.15 13.88 -3.62
N LYS A 116 -14.21 14.36 -2.80
CA LYS A 116 -13.76 15.76 -2.76
C LYS A 116 -12.91 16.15 -3.99
N HIS A 117 -12.37 15.17 -4.72
CA HIS A 117 -11.44 15.37 -5.84
C HIS A 117 -12.05 14.96 -7.19
N PHE A 118 -12.68 13.80 -7.27
CA PHE A 118 -13.38 13.35 -8.47
C PHE A 118 -14.49 12.35 -8.18
N SER A 119 -15.40 12.20 -9.14
CA SER A 119 -16.49 11.23 -9.11
C SER A 119 -16.66 10.55 -10.46
N PHE A 120 -16.98 9.27 -10.43
CA PHE A 120 -17.23 8.47 -11.62
C PHE A 120 -18.63 8.72 -12.21
N ASP A 121 -18.71 8.73 -13.54
CA ASP A 121 -19.97 8.56 -14.26
C ASP A 121 -20.28 7.05 -14.30
N ARG A 122 -21.14 6.61 -13.39
CA ARG A 122 -21.45 5.19 -13.16
C ARG A 122 -21.83 4.46 -14.45
N SER A 123 -22.65 5.09 -15.30
CA SER A 123 -23.09 4.47 -16.55
C SER A 123 -21.90 4.25 -17.50
N LYS A 124 -20.99 5.22 -17.59
CA LYS A 124 -19.82 5.13 -18.46
C LYS A 124 -18.75 4.19 -17.92
N VAL A 125 -18.62 4.05 -16.60
CA VAL A 125 -17.76 3.03 -15.99
C VAL A 125 -18.26 1.63 -16.38
N HIS A 126 -19.56 1.37 -16.19
CA HIS A 126 -20.16 0.09 -16.61
C HIS A 126 -20.02 -0.15 -18.11
N GLU A 127 -20.17 0.88 -18.95
CA GLU A 127 -19.94 0.75 -20.39
C GLU A 127 -18.48 0.43 -20.73
N ALA A 128 -17.51 1.05 -20.05
CA ALA A 128 -16.08 0.88 -20.33
C ALA A 128 -15.54 -0.48 -19.87
N TYR A 129 -16.01 -0.98 -18.73
CA TYR A 129 -15.49 -2.16 -18.04
C TYR A 129 -16.43 -3.37 -18.04
N GLY A 130 -17.71 -3.20 -18.37
CA GLY A 130 -18.70 -4.27 -18.52
C GLY A 130 -18.43 -5.10 -19.77
N ARG A 131 -17.48 -6.02 -19.67
CA ARG A 131 -17.11 -6.99 -20.71
C ARG A 131 -17.29 -8.40 -20.19
N ASP A 132 -17.26 -9.38 -21.09
CA ASP A 132 -17.45 -10.81 -20.78
C ASP A 132 -16.65 -11.24 -19.53
N GLY A 133 -17.36 -11.73 -18.52
CA GLY A 133 -16.77 -12.26 -17.29
C GLY A 133 -16.56 -11.27 -16.14
N ILE A 134 -16.87 -9.98 -16.31
CA ILE A 134 -16.86 -8.99 -15.22
C ILE A 134 -18.30 -8.57 -14.91
N SER A 135 -18.77 -8.87 -13.71
CA SER A 135 -20.14 -8.50 -13.27
C SER A 135 -20.22 -7.04 -12.87
N ALA A 136 -21.44 -6.48 -12.87
CA ALA A 136 -21.67 -5.11 -12.41
C ALA A 136 -21.20 -4.95 -10.95
N GLU A 137 -21.46 -5.93 -10.10
CA GLU A 137 -21.04 -5.94 -8.70
C GLU A 137 -19.51 -5.92 -8.56
N GLN A 138 -18.78 -6.61 -9.43
CA GLN A 138 -17.32 -6.56 -9.45
C GLN A 138 -16.80 -5.19 -9.88
N ILE A 139 -17.47 -4.51 -10.82
CA ILE A 139 -17.11 -3.15 -11.24
C ILE A 139 -17.34 -2.19 -10.08
N GLU A 140 -18.49 -2.28 -9.40
CA GLU A 140 -18.78 -1.46 -8.22
C GLU A 140 -17.70 -1.65 -7.16
N PHE A 141 -17.46 -2.89 -6.74
CA PHE A 141 -16.54 -3.21 -5.67
C PHE A 141 -15.09 -2.81 -5.96
N ASN A 142 -14.58 -3.07 -7.18
CA ASN A 142 -13.17 -2.84 -7.49
C ASN A 142 -12.86 -1.40 -7.94
N ILE A 143 -13.84 -0.68 -8.50
CA ILE A 143 -13.61 0.62 -9.15
C ILE A 143 -14.33 1.75 -8.42
N MET A 144 -15.59 1.57 -8.04
CA MET A 144 -16.43 2.70 -7.62
C MET A 144 -16.59 2.83 -6.11
N ASP A 145 -16.65 1.70 -5.40
CA ASP A 145 -16.85 1.64 -3.96
C ASP A 145 -15.67 2.26 -3.22
N LEU A 146 -16.02 3.05 -2.20
CA LEU A 146 -15.07 3.65 -1.27
C LEU A 146 -14.93 2.74 -0.05
N HIS A 147 -13.72 2.63 0.47
CA HIS A 147 -13.52 2.09 1.80
C HIS A 147 -14.15 3.04 2.83
N PRO A 148 -15.00 2.55 3.73
CA PRO A 148 -15.50 3.39 4.79
C PRO A 148 -14.35 3.70 5.78
N PRO A 149 -14.29 4.90 6.39
CA PRO A 149 -13.19 5.29 7.28
C PRO A 149 -12.93 4.29 8.41
N GLU A 150 -13.97 3.64 8.93
CA GLU A 150 -13.88 2.62 9.97
C GLU A 150 -13.23 1.30 9.53
N ALA A 151 -13.21 1.00 8.22
CA ALA A 151 -12.52 -0.17 7.67
C ALA A 151 -11.02 0.07 7.44
N LEU A 152 -10.56 1.31 7.57
CA LEU A 152 -9.16 1.68 7.39
C LEU A 152 -8.50 1.88 8.76
N GLU A 153 -7.37 1.20 8.98
CA GLU A 153 -6.57 1.43 10.19
C GLU A 153 -5.88 2.79 10.14
N ASN A 154 -5.21 3.08 9.02
CA ASN A 154 -4.35 4.25 8.84
C ASN A 154 -4.55 4.78 7.42
N TYR A 155 -4.93 6.05 7.26
CA TYR A 155 -5.08 6.66 5.94
C TYR A 155 -4.61 8.12 5.92
N SER A 156 -3.96 8.50 4.82
CA SER A 156 -3.51 9.88 4.56
C SER A 156 -4.66 10.74 4.04
N PRO A 157 -4.47 12.07 3.95
CA PRO A 157 -5.19 12.88 2.97
C PRO A 157 -5.08 12.27 1.57
N PHE A 158 -6.13 12.46 0.76
CA PHE A 158 -6.16 11.99 -0.62
C PHE A 158 -5.00 12.54 -1.45
N ASP A 159 -4.32 11.68 -2.21
CA ASP A 159 -3.15 12.03 -3.02
C ASP A 159 -3.32 11.70 -4.51
N LEU A 160 -3.41 12.75 -5.34
CA LEU A 160 -3.49 12.61 -6.80
C LEU A 160 -2.21 12.07 -7.44
N ASP A 161 -1.08 12.16 -6.74
CA ASP A 161 0.23 11.72 -7.22
C ASP A 161 0.65 10.35 -6.67
N SER A 162 -0.20 9.69 -5.86
CA SER A 162 0.10 8.38 -5.28
C SER A 162 0.32 7.32 -6.35
N VAL A 163 1.33 6.47 -6.16
CA VAL A 163 1.57 5.33 -7.05
C VAL A 163 0.42 4.31 -7.02
N THR A 164 -0.42 4.31 -5.99
CA THR A 164 -1.59 3.42 -5.85
C THR A 164 -2.85 3.98 -6.51
N LEU A 165 -2.82 5.22 -7.03
CA LEU A 165 -3.91 5.77 -7.81
C LEU A 165 -3.93 5.17 -9.21
N TYR A 166 -5.04 4.51 -9.56
CA TYR A 166 -5.26 4.01 -10.91
C TYR A 166 -5.39 5.15 -11.92
N GLN A 167 -4.82 4.90 -13.11
CA GLN A 167 -5.04 5.76 -14.26
C GLN A 167 -6.42 5.48 -14.85
N PHE A 168 -7.30 6.48 -14.77
CA PHE A 168 -8.64 6.46 -15.30
C PHE A 168 -8.79 7.54 -16.37
N PRO A 169 -9.39 7.22 -17.53
CA PRO A 169 -9.59 8.19 -18.58
C PRO A 169 -10.68 9.21 -18.19
N GLY A 170 -10.56 10.44 -18.68
CA GLY A 170 -11.50 11.51 -18.33
C GLY A 170 -12.94 11.23 -18.75
N TYR A 171 -13.17 10.44 -19.81
CA TYR A 171 -14.53 10.22 -20.33
C TYR A 171 -15.44 9.43 -19.37
N ILE A 172 -14.88 8.66 -18.43
CA ILE A 172 -15.66 7.95 -17.39
C ILE A 172 -15.86 8.79 -16.12
N MET A 173 -15.40 10.03 -16.09
CA MET A 173 -15.47 10.93 -14.95
C MET A 173 -16.57 11.97 -15.14
N GLN A 174 -17.24 12.37 -14.06
CA GLN A 174 -18.31 13.38 -14.13
C GLN A 174 -17.79 14.76 -14.54
N ASN A 175 -16.58 15.11 -14.13
CA ASN A 175 -15.92 16.37 -14.46
C ASN A 175 -15.04 16.30 -15.72
N GLY A 176 -14.95 15.15 -16.38
CA GLY A 176 -14.08 14.95 -17.54
C GLY A 176 -12.57 14.87 -17.23
N GLY A 177 -12.15 14.99 -15.96
CA GLY A 177 -10.74 15.01 -15.56
C GLY A 177 -10.14 13.61 -15.45
N ALA A 178 -9.11 13.30 -16.23
CA ALA A 178 -8.39 12.03 -16.12
C ALA A 178 -7.46 12.01 -14.90
N THR A 179 -7.21 10.83 -14.34
CA THR A 179 -6.09 10.63 -13.40
C THR A 179 -4.83 10.20 -14.15
N ASN A 180 -3.66 10.43 -13.55
CA ASN A 180 -2.37 10.18 -14.18
C ASN A 180 -1.82 8.79 -13.83
N ALA A 181 -0.94 8.28 -14.69
CA ALA A 181 -0.08 7.15 -14.35
C ALA A 181 1.13 7.65 -13.54
N ASN A 182 1.04 7.55 -12.21
CA ASN A 182 2.07 7.99 -11.28
C ASN A 182 3.23 6.97 -11.22
N LYS A 183 4.43 7.38 -11.66
CA LYS A 183 5.55 6.44 -11.93
C LYS A 183 6.48 6.20 -10.75
N ASN A 184 6.42 7.06 -9.74
CA ASN A 184 7.26 7.03 -8.56
C ASN A 184 6.37 7.12 -7.32
N LEU A 185 6.90 6.72 -6.17
CA LEU A 185 6.26 7.03 -4.90
C LEU A 185 6.17 8.54 -4.74
N SER A 186 4.96 9.03 -4.43
CA SER A 186 4.77 10.43 -4.04
C SER A 186 5.41 10.69 -2.68
N ASP A 187 5.46 11.96 -2.26
CA ASP A 187 5.91 12.28 -0.91
C ASP A 187 4.90 11.83 0.15
N THR A 188 3.60 11.83 -0.17
CA THR A 188 2.57 11.23 0.68
C THR A 188 2.79 9.73 0.84
N ASP A 189 3.03 8.98 -0.25
CA ASP A 189 3.33 7.54 -0.21
C ASP A 189 4.50 7.24 0.74
N LYS A 190 5.57 8.02 0.65
CA LYS A 190 6.76 7.85 1.52
C LYS A 190 6.46 8.22 2.96
N ALA A 191 5.70 9.30 3.20
CA ALA A 191 5.33 9.72 4.54
C ALA A 191 4.48 8.67 5.25
N VAL A 192 3.48 8.11 4.57
CA VAL A 192 2.64 7.05 5.15
C VAL A 192 3.42 5.77 5.38
N LEU A 193 4.40 5.43 4.54
CA LEU A 193 5.33 4.33 4.79
C LEU A 193 6.14 4.55 6.07
N VAL A 194 6.70 5.75 6.26
CA VAL A 194 7.46 6.11 7.47
C VAL A 194 6.57 6.02 8.71
N LEU A 195 5.32 6.49 8.66
CA LEU A 195 4.44 6.50 9.83
C LEU A 195 3.88 5.10 10.17
N ASN A 196 3.64 4.26 9.17
CA ASN A 196 3.21 2.88 9.38
C ASN A 196 4.35 1.94 9.80
N TYR A 197 5.56 2.16 9.27
CA TYR A 197 6.72 1.29 9.42
C TYR A 197 7.93 2.08 9.94
N ALA A 198 7.72 2.79 11.03
CA ALA A 198 8.69 3.75 11.53
C ALA A 198 10.05 3.14 11.88
N ARG A 199 11.10 3.86 11.48
CA ARG A 199 12.46 3.65 11.94
C ARG A 199 12.88 4.87 12.76
N LEU A 200 13.33 4.64 13.99
CA LEU A 200 13.80 5.72 14.87
C LEU A 200 15.09 6.35 14.34
N ASP A 201 15.89 5.55 13.63
CA ASP A 201 17.08 5.99 12.90
C ASP A 201 16.87 5.71 11.40
N PRO A 202 16.56 6.73 10.58
CA PRO A 202 16.38 6.54 9.16
C PRO A 202 17.72 6.13 8.51
N GLY A 203 17.65 5.22 7.54
CA GLY A 203 18.86 4.75 6.85
C GLY A 203 19.56 5.89 6.09
N PRO A 204 20.88 5.78 5.83
CA PRO A 204 21.67 6.85 5.23
C PRO A 204 21.26 7.22 3.80
N LEU A 205 20.50 6.37 3.12
CA LEU A 205 20.00 6.61 1.76
C LEU A 205 18.69 7.43 1.73
N VAL A 206 18.04 7.59 2.88
CA VAL A 206 16.74 8.27 3.03
C VAL A 206 16.71 9.04 4.36
N SER A 207 17.84 9.64 4.74
CA SER A 207 18.03 10.30 6.05
C SER A 207 17.05 11.45 6.30
N GLU A 208 16.51 12.04 5.23
CA GLU A 208 15.50 13.09 5.27
C GLU A 208 14.12 12.58 5.71
N TRP A 209 13.83 11.29 5.50
CA TRP A 209 12.55 10.65 5.82
C TRP A 209 12.45 10.25 7.30
N THR A 210 12.57 11.26 8.16
CA THR A 210 12.31 11.17 9.60
C THR A 210 10.81 11.13 9.89
N VAL A 211 10.42 10.66 11.07
CA VAL A 211 9.02 10.71 11.55
C VAL A 211 8.48 12.14 11.56
N ALA A 212 9.31 13.12 11.95
CA ALA A 212 8.93 14.53 11.93
C ALA A 212 8.66 15.04 10.51
N HIS A 213 9.55 14.74 9.56
CA HIS A 213 9.36 15.13 8.17
C HIS A 213 8.12 14.48 7.57
N ALA A 214 7.90 13.18 7.80
CA ALA A 214 6.71 12.48 7.34
C ALA A 214 5.42 13.08 7.90
N ALA A 215 5.40 13.40 9.20
CA ALA A 215 4.27 14.08 9.83
C ALA A 215 3.99 15.46 9.19
N ASP A 216 5.03 16.23 8.86
CA ASP A 216 4.90 17.52 8.19
C ASP A 216 4.35 17.38 6.75
N VAL A 217 4.82 16.40 5.99
CA VAL A 217 4.40 16.14 4.61
C VAL A 217 2.90 15.90 4.49
N ILE A 218 2.32 15.10 5.39
CA ILE A 218 0.87 14.83 5.38
C ILE A 218 0.05 15.78 6.26
N GLY A 219 0.68 16.86 6.75
CA GLY A 219 0.00 17.94 7.43
C GLY A 219 -0.41 17.66 8.87
N ILE A 220 0.22 16.72 9.58
CA ILE A 220 -0.02 16.54 11.02
C ILE A 220 0.54 17.75 11.78
N LYS A 221 -0.31 18.44 12.55
CA LYS A 221 0.04 19.64 13.31
C LYS A 221 -0.32 19.52 14.80
N GLY A 222 0.15 20.47 15.59
CA GLY A 222 -0.19 20.64 16.99
C GLY A 222 0.19 19.43 17.87
N GLU A 223 -0.65 19.15 18.86
CA GLU A 223 -0.41 18.10 19.87
C GLU A 223 -0.19 16.72 19.25
N TRP A 224 -0.86 16.39 18.14
CA TRP A 224 -0.66 15.13 17.43
C TRP A 224 0.75 14.99 16.89
N ARG A 225 1.26 16.06 16.26
CA ARG A 225 2.62 16.08 15.75
C ARG A 225 3.62 15.94 16.89
N GLU A 226 3.43 16.67 17.98
CA GLU A 226 4.30 16.60 19.16
C GLU A 226 4.35 15.18 19.73
N LYS A 227 3.20 14.53 19.90
CA LYS A 227 3.12 13.14 20.39
C LYS A 227 3.78 12.15 19.45
N ILE A 228 3.51 12.24 18.15
CA ILE A 228 4.06 11.32 17.15
C ILE A 228 5.58 11.46 17.06
N VAL A 229 6.11 12.68 17.06
CA VAL A 229 7.56 12.92 16.98
C VAL A 229 8.28 12.56 18.27
N ALA A 230 7.64 12.71 19.43
CA ALA A 230 8.23 12.33 20.71
C ALA A 230 8.20 10.82 20.99
N ALA A 231 7.44 10.04 20.22
CA ALA A 231 7.31 8.62 20.44
C ALA A 231 8.62 7.88 20.18
N THR A 232 9.07 7.11 21.17
CA THR A 232 10.35 6.38 21.12
C THR A 232 10.20 4.93 20.67
N HIS A 233 8.99 4.50 20.30
CA HIS A 233 8.72 3.14 19.84
C HIS A 233 7.92 3.16 18.52
N PRO A 234 8.34 2.41 17.48
CA PRO A 234 7.66 2.41 16.18
C PRO A 234 6.15 2.08 16.24
N GLN A 235 5.75 1.17 17.14
CA GLN A 235 4.34 0.82 17.30
C GLN A 235 3.51 1.98 17.89
N ASP A 236 4.11 2.82 18.76
CA ASP A 236 3.42 4.00 19.27
C ASP A 236 3.24 5.04 18.18
N ILE A 237 4.23 5.22 17.29
CA ILE A 237 4.13 6.10 16.12
C ILE A 237 2.97 5.65 15.23
N ARG A 238 2.92 4.36 14.86
CA ARG A 238 1.84 3.80 14.04
C ARG A 238 0.47 3.97 14.70
N ARG A 239 0.36 3.70 16.01
CA ARG A 239 -0.90 3.85 16.75
C ARG A 239 -1.35 5.31 16.80
N LEU A 240 -0.47 6.23 17.17
CA LEU A 240 -0.79 7.66 17.25
C LEU A 240 -1.17 8.22 15.87
N TYR A 241 -0.51 7.75 14.81
CA TYR A 241 -0.90 8.06 13.44
C TYR A 241 -2.31 7.53 13.10
N SER A 242 -2.64 6.30 13.51
CA SER A 242 -4.00 5.74 13.39
C SER A 242 -5.04 6.63 14.04
N ASP A 243 -4.81 6.99 15.30
CA ASP A 243 -5.72 7.81 16.08
C ASP A 243 -5.91 9.20 15.46
N TRP A 244 -4.82 9.82 14.98
CA TRP A 244 -4.88 11.09 14.26
C TRP A 244 -5.68 10.97 12.95
N SER A 245 -5.43 9.92 12.17
CA SER A 245 -6.09 9.72 10.85
C SER A 245 -7.61 9.60 10.98
N LYS A 246 -8.10 9.12 12.13
CA LYS A 246 -9.53 8.98 12.47
C LYS A 246 -10.07 10.16 13.27
N SER A 247 -9.23 11.14 13.62
CA SER A 247 -9.63 12.26 14.47
C SER A 247 -10.43 13.31 13.68
N PRO A 248 -11.47 13.93 14.28
CA PRO A 248 -12.19 15.05 13.64
C PRO A 248 -11.31 16.28 13.35
N GLN A 249 -10.18 16.40 14.06
CA GLN A 249 -9.22 17.50 13.91
C GLN A 249 -8.44 17.42 12.60
N ARG A 250 -8.42 16.26 11.93
CA ARG A 250 -7.88 16.10 10.57
C ARG A 250 -8.66 16.94 9.56
N ASP A 251 -10.00 16.93 9.66
CA ASP A 251 -10.89 17.61 8.71
C ASP A 251 -10.87 19.14 8.84
N GLN A 252 -10.49 19.65 10.01
CA GLN A 252 -10.45 21.10 10.29
C GLN A 252 -9.17 21.79 9.81
N GLN A 253 -8.23 21.05 9.22
CA GLN A 253 -6.92 21.58 8.81
C GLN A 253 -6.81 21.86 7.30
N GLY A 254 -7.91 21.67 6.56
CA GLY A 254 -8.03 21.93 5.11
C GLY A 254 -8.54 23.33 4.72
N GLU A 255 -8.81 24.20 5.69
CA GLU A 255 -9.21 25.60 5.46
C GLU A 255 -8.09 26.56 5.89
N ALA A 256 -7.17 26.85 4.98
CA ALA A 256 -6.26 28.00 5.07
C ALA A 256 -5.93 28.52 3.67
#